data_AF-A0A6I0FBX5-F1
#
_entry.id   AF-A0A6I0FBX5-F1
#
_cell.length_a   1.000
_cell.length_b   1.000
_cell.length_c   1.000
_cell.angle_alpha   90.00
_cell.angle_beta   90.00
_cell.angle_gamma   90.00
#
_symmetry.space_group_name_H-M   'P 1'
#
loop_
_entity.id
_entity.type
_entity.pdbx_description
1 polymer ?
#
loop_
_entity_poly.entity_id
_entity_poly.type
_entity_poly.pdbx_seq_one_letter_code
_entity_poly.pdbx_strand_id
1 'polypeptide(L)'
;MIKKLIARTTMLILITGLVLHTGLSVYSMISDGKTFESEQVALLTDENIDEVPTTEVEISVEIQEIIKDQYPERYDHYLDLYRSILSTFMVSPALQTQIESLLIEGYLLGDVMSAYDFLYHGYGTVEELRELLIAHQMGEGWVILFKDYNQANTFVPRDFDMEYLEKLTQTLGITSDDIMIADIISHKSGEDFTSLIHRLQEGESWRQITEELNILNGSDSLPRVQVTQEKLTSYTSLGLSEEKIVEGLVLANKLGFSEEAVLELVQRGQTEEEILARGYQEKYQ
;
A
#
# COMPACT_ATOMS: atom_id res chain seq x y z
N MET A 1 -14.64 25.35 -59.31
CA MET A 1 -14.58 24.17 -58.41
C MET A 1 -13.16 23.94 -57.87
N ILE A 2 -12.40 25.01 -57.56
CA ILE A 2 -11.01 24.99 -57.08
C ILE A 2 -10.86 25.78 -55.75
N LYS A 3 -11.96 26.30 -55.20
CA LYS A 3 -11.98 27.10 -53.95
C LYS A 3 -12.43 26.34 -52.70
N LYS A 4 -12.69 25.03 -52.79
CA LYS A 4 -13.08 24.18 -51.64
C LYS A 4 -12.01 23.15 -51.23
N LEU A 5 -10.83 23.16 -51.86
CA LEU A 5 -9.72 22.25 -51.55
C LEU A 5 -8.50 22.93 -50.92
N ILE A 6 -8.56 24.25 -50.68
CA ILE A 6 -7.48 25.03 -50.01
C ILE A 6 -7.86 25.38 -48.56
N ALA A 7 -9.10 25.13 -48.14
CA ALA A 7 -9.57 25.40 -46.77
C ALA A 7 -9.45 24.19 -45.82
N ARG A 8 -8.77 23.10 -46.22
CA ARG A 8 -8.56 21.89 -45.39
C ARG A 8 -7.08 21.49 -45.21
N THR A 9 -6.16 22.33 -45.68
CA THR A 9 -4.71 22.09 -45.61
C THR A 9 -3.96 23.34 -45.14
N THR A 10 -4.62 24.15 -44.32
CA THR A 10 -4.05 25.30 -43.60
C THR A 10 -4.67 25.38 -42.19
N MET A 11 -4.88 24.21 -41.59
CA MET A 11 -5.27 24.00 -40.19
C MET A 11 -4.53 22.77 -39.65
N LEU A 12 -3.25 22.72 -40.00
CA LEU A 12 -2.24 21.80 -39.53
C LEU A 12 -0.96 22.63 -39.66
N ILE A 13 -0.26 22.89 -38.56
CA ILE A 13 0.84 23.88 -38.42
C ILE A 13 0.35 25.31 -38.07
N LEU A 14 -0.26 25.46 -36.88
CA LEU A 14 -0.17 26.68 -36.05
C LEU A 14 -0.73 26.45 -34.64
N ILE A 15 -0.32 25.36 -34.00
CA ILE A 15 -0.37 25.19 -32.54
C ILE A 15 1.00 24.61 -32.15
N THR A 16 2.01 25.46 -32.26
CA THR A 16 3.34 25.26 -31.70
C THR A 16 3.74 26.61 -31.16
N GLY A 17 3.73 26.73 -29.83
CA GLY A 17 4.08 27.96 -29.11
C GLY A 17 2.93 28.52 -28.29
N LEU A 18 2.77 28.01 -27.06
CA LEU A 18 2.77 28.73 -25.78
C LEU A 18 1.95 27.94 -24.73
N VAL A 19 2.52 26.87 -24.18
CA VAL A 19 2.16 26.40 -22.82
C VAL A 19 3.48 26.26 -22.06
N LEU A 20 3.99 27.42 -21.67
CA LEU A 20 5.01 27.59 -20.64
C LEU A 20 4.36 28.49 -19.59
N HIS A 21 4.52 28.10 -18.33
CA HIS A 21 3.98 28.74 -17.11
C HIS A 21 2.53 28.43 -16.72
N THR A 22 2.34 27.24 -16.14
CA THR A 22 1.84 27.06 -14.75
C THR A 22 2.08 25.60 -14.36
N GLY A 23 3.26 25.29 -13.84
CA GLY A 23 3.65 23.93 -13.46
C GLY A 23 4.88 23.89 -12.55
N LEU A 24 5.09 24.96 -11.78
CA LEU A 24 6.19 25.13 -10.83
C LEU A 24 5.71 25.94 -9.61
N SER A 25 4.62 25.50 -8.95
CA SER A 25 4.18 26.13 -7.69
C SER A 25 3.46 25.19 -6.71
N VAL A 26 3.67 23.88 -6.78
CA VAL A 26 3.25 22.96 -5.70
C VAL A 26 4.43 22.42 -4.89
N TYR A 27 5.68 22.63 -5.34
CA TYR A 27 6.87 22.05 -4.69
C TYR A 27 7.80 23.05 -3.97
N SER A 28 7.29 24.20 -3.51
CA SER A 28 8.07 25.11 -2.66
C SER A 28 7.30 25.68 -1.46
N MET A 29 6.24 24.99 -1.01
CA MET A 29 5.51 25.32 0.23
C MET A 29 5.61 24.21 1.29
N ILE A 30 6.72 23.47 1.28
CA ILE A 30 7.19 22.64 2.40
C ILE A 30 8.68 22.93 2.59
N SER A 31 9.03 24.20 2.84
CA SER A 31 10.35 24.54 3.40
C SER A 31 10.36 25.78 4.27
N ASP A 32 9.19 26.37 4.58
CA ASP A 32 9.09 27.43 5.57
C ASP A 32 8.32 26.89 6.77
N GLY A 33 9.07 26.55 7.82
CA GLY A 33 8.55 26.19 9.12
C GLY A 33 7.65 27.30 9.65
N LYS A 34 6.34 27.08 9.54
CA LYS A 34 5.32 27.74 10.35
C LYS A 34 4.35 26.67 10.83
N THR A 35 4.39 26.47 12.14
CA THR A 35 3.41 25.79 12.96
C THR A 35 1.99 26.16 12.52
N PHE A 36 1.21 25.16 12.11
CA PHE A 36 -0.24 25.29 12.02
C PHE A 36 -0.79 25.23 13.44
N GLU A 37 -1.25 26.36 13.96
CA GLU A 37 -2.15 26.40 15.10
C GLU A 37 -3.47 25.74 14.68
N SER A 38 -3.82 24.64 15.35
CA SER A 38 -5.08 23.94 15.18
C SER A 38 -6.21 24.74 15.82
N GLU A 39 -7.17 25.15 15.00
CA GLU A 39 -8.42 25.74 15.46
C GLU A 39 -9.32 24.64 16.03
N GLN A 40 -9.76 24.85 17.28
CA GLN A 40 -10.43 23.88 18.13
C GLN A 40 -11.80 23.46 17.56
N VAL A 41 -11.98 22.15 17.34
CA VAL A 41 -13.29 21.51 17.37
C VAL A 41 -13.36 20.69 18.65
N ALA A 42 -14.11 21.22 19.62
CA ALA A 42 -14.41 20.53 20.86
C ALA A 42 -15.30 19.31 20.58
N LEU A 43 -14.74 18.11 20.68
CA LEU A 43 -15.50 16.87 20.82
C LEU A 43 -15.02 16.14 22.07
N LEU A 44 -15.96 16.04 23.01
CA LEU A 44 -16.07 15.15 24.18
C LEU A 44 -14.89 14.19 24.40
N THR A 45 -14.07 14.54 25.39
CA THR A 45 -13.11 13.67 26.07
C THR A 45 -13.86 12.55 26.81
N ASP A 46 -13.61 11.31 26.40
CA ASP A 46 -13.72 10.15 27.27
C ASP A 46 -12.29 9.62 27.51
N GLU A 47 -12.00 9.34 28.76
CA GLU A 47 -10.66 9.10 29.33
C GLU A 47 -10.17 7.67 29.04
N ASN A 48 -8.84 7.50 29.03
CA ASN A 48 -8.03 6.29 28.77
C ASN A 48 -7.85 5.89 27.29
N ILE A 49 -6.98 6.62 26.60
CA ILE A 49 -6.12 6.00 25.59
C ILE A 49 -4.79 5.78 26.30
N ASP A 50 -4.49 4.54 26.69
CA ASP A 50 -3.15 4.16 27.10
C ASP A 50 -2.17 4.54 25.97
N GLU A 51 -1.17 5.36 26.29
CA GLU A 51 -0.07 5.67 25.37
C GLU A 51 0.58 4.35 24.94
N VAL A 52 0.36 3.95 23.68
CA VAL A 52 1.09 2.83 23.07
C VAL A 52 2.57 3.21 23.12
N PRO A 53 3.44 2.40 23.76
CA PRO A 53 4.86 2.71 23.83
C PRO A 53 5.42 2.75 22.41
N THR A 54 5.85 3.93 21.98
CA THR A 54 6.64 4.13 20.76
C THR A 54 8.02 3.55 21.01
N THR A 55 8.17 2.24 20.88
CA THR A 55 9.48 1.60 20.84
C THR A 55 10.21 2.17 19.64
N GLU A 56 11.26 2.95 19.89
CA GLU A 56 12.11 3.51 18.85
C GLU A 56 12.64 2.37 17.99
N VAL A 57 12.35 2.39 16.68
CA VAL A 57 12.80 1.36 15.74
C VAL A 57 14.31 1.46 15.61
N GLU A 58 15.02 0.48 16.14
CA GLU A 58 16.48 0.40 16.04
C GLU A 58 16.88 -0.23 14.70
N ILE A 59 17.69 0.48 13.91
CA ILE A 59 18.28 -0.02 12.67
C ILE A 59 19.76 -0.27 12.92
N SER A 60 20.24 -1.48 12.64
CA SER A 60 21.62 -1.87 12.88
C SER A 60 22.61 -1.01 12.09
N VAL A 61 23.83 -0.85 12.63
CA VAL A 61 24.90 -0.06 11.98
C VAL A 61 25.25 -0.63 10.60
N GLU A 62 25.24 -1.96 10.45
CA GLU A 62 25.50 -2.64 9.18
C GLU A 62 24.48 -2.21 8.10
N ILE A 63 23.19 -2.19 8.45
CA ILE A 63 22.15 -1.74 7.51
C ILE A 63 22.26 -0.25 7.21
N GLN A 64 22.61 0.59 8.20
CA GLN A 64 22.90 2.00 7.96
C GLN A 64 24.05 2.18 6.95
N GLU A 65 25.11 1.39 7.05
CA GLU A 65 26.22 1.42 6.09
C GLU A 65 25.78 0.98 4.69
N ILE A 66 24.96 -0.07 4.58
CA ILE A 66 24.40 -0.53 3.29
C ILE A 66 23.53 0.56 2.66
N ILE A 67 22.62 1.18 3.41
CA ILE A 67 21.76 2.26 2.90
C ILE A 67 22.61 3.44 2.42
N LYS A 68 23.69 3.78 3.17
CA LYS A 68 24.61 4.85 2.81
C LYS A 68 25.39 4.55 1.54
N ASP A 69 25.79 3.30 1.33
CA ASP A 69 26.48 2.87 0.11
C ASP A 69 25.55 2.92 -1.11
N GLN A 70 24.32 2.45 -0.97
CA GLN A 70 23.31 2.47 -2.03
C GLN A 70 22.86 3.91 -2.38
N TYR A 71 22.72 4.79 -1.39
CA TYR A 71 22.15 6.14 -1.55
C TYR A 71 22.96 7.23 -0.83
N PRO A 72 24.23 7.50 -1.22
CA PRO A 72 25.12 8.39 -0.46
C PRO A 72 24.61 9.84 -0.38
N GLU A 73 23.94 10.33 -1.43
CA GLU A 73 23.40 11.70 -1.49
C GLU A 73 22.00 11.83 -0.85
N ARG A 74 21.32 10.71 -0.61
CA ARG A 74 19.95 10.65 -0.07
C ARG A 74 19.86 9.78 1.19
N TYR A 75 20.98 9.55 1.87
CA TYR A 75 21.10 8.60 2.98
C TYR A 75 20.04 8.83 4.07
N ASP A 76 19.95 10.06 4.61
CA ASP A 76 19.01 10.38 5.69
C ASP A 76 17.55 10.14 5.25
N HIS A 77 17.22 10.53 4.02
CA HIS A 77 15.89 10.32 3.46
C HIS A 77 15.52 8.83 3.37
N TYR A 78 16.42 7.98 2.85
CA TYR A 78 16.17 6.55 2.74
C TYR A 78 16.15 5.84 4.10
N LEU A 79 16.98 6.28 5.04
CA LEU A 79 16.97 5.78 6.39
C LEU A 79 15.64 6.08 7.09
N ASP A 80 15.12 7.30 6.95
CA ASP A 80 13.82 7.70 7.49
C ASP A 80 12.66 6.97 6.81
N LEU A 81 12.76 6.74 5.50
CA LEU A 81 11.77 5.97 4.75
C LEU A 81 11.71 4.51 5.23
N TYR A 82 12.87 3.89 5.44
CA TYR A 82 12.95 2.54 6.00
C TYR A 82 12.38 2.48 7.43
N ARG A 83 12.74 3.44 8.31
CA ARG A 83 12.11 3.55 9.65
C ARG A 83 10.60 3.68 9.55
N SER A 84 10.11 4.51 8.62
CA SER A 84 8.68 4.75 8.44
C SER A 84 7.96 3.47 8.05
N ILE A 85 8.53 2.63 7.19
CA ILE A 85 7.95 1.33 6.82
C ILE A 85 7.90 0.40 8.03
N LEU A 86 9.02 0.24 8.74
CA LEU A 86 9.10 -0.63 9.92
C LEU A 86 8.07 -0.23 10.99
N SER A 87 7.89 1.08 11.19
CA SER A 87 6.90 1.64 12.10
C SER A 87 5.47 1.48 11.59
N THR A 88 5.18 1.90 10.36
CA THR A 88 3.81 1.95 9.79
C THR A 88 3.21 0.56 9.70
N PHE A 89 4.02 -0.42 9.29
CA PHE A 89 3.59 -1.81 9.17
C PHE A 89 3.81 -2.63 10.45
N MET A 90 4.26 -1.98 11.53
CA MET A 90 4.50 -2.59 12.84
C MET A 90 5.35 -3.86 12.76
N VAL A 91 6.38 -3.82 11.93
CA VAL A 91 7.23 -4.97 11.59
C VAL A 91 7.82 -5.56 12.87
N SER A 92 7.70 -6.88 13.06
CA SER A 92 8.28 -7.55 14.23
C SER A 92 9.82 -7.58 14.13
N PRO A 93 10.55 -7.69 15.25
CA PRO A 93 12.01 -7.83 15.20
C PRO A 93 12.49 -9.04 14.38
N ALA A 94 11.75 -10.15 14.40
CA ALA A 94 12.10 -11.32 13.58
C ALA A 94 11.90 -11.02 12.09
N LEU A 95 10.79 -10.40 11.70
CA LEU A 95 10.55 -9.99 10.31
C LEU A 95 11.55 -8.92 9.85
N GLN A 96 11.88 -7.94 10.71
CA GLN A 96 12.91 -6.94 10.42
C GLN A 96 14.24 -7.63 10.12
N THR A 97 14.66 -8.61 10.94
CA THR A 97 15.89 -9.38 10.70
C THR A 97 15.88 -10.07 9.33
N GLN A 98 14.74 -10.61 8.91
CA GLN A 98 14.60 -11.24 7.59
C GLN A 98 14.67 -10.21 6.45
N ILE A 99 14.05 -9.03 6.61
CA ILE A 99 14.17 -7.93 5.64
C ILE A 99 15.62 -7.44 5.54
N GLU A 100 16.29 -7.23 6.68
CA GLU A 100 17.69 -6.80 6.74
C GLU A 100 18.63 -7.82 6.10
N SER A 101 18.33 -9.12 6.22
CA SER A 101 19.09 -10.17 5.54
C SER A 101 19.06 -10.02 4.01
N LEU A 102 17.95 -9.57 3.43
CA LEU A 102 17.85 -9.30 1.99
C LEU A 102 18.76 -8.12 1.59
N LEU A 103 18.84 -7.08 2.41
CA LEU A 103 19.76 -5.97 2.15
C LEU A 103 21.23 -6.41 2.19
N ILE A 104 21.59 -7.28 3.15
CA ILE A 104 22.93 -7.86 3.27
C ILE A 104 23.27 -8.76 2.07
N GLU A 105 22.28 -9.47 1.54
CA GLU A 105 22.42 -10.28 0.32
C GLU A 105 22.59 -9.43 -0.96
N GLY A 106 22.42 -8.11 -0.87
CA GLY A 106 22.69 -7.15 -1.94
C GLY A 106 21.47 -6.66 -2.70
N TYR A 107 20.25 -6.92 -2.22
CA TYR A 107 19.05 -6.30 -2.80
C TYR A 107 19.01 -4.80 -2.50
N LEU A 108 18.50 -4.01 -3.45
CA LEU A 108 18.34 -2.56 -3.27
C LEU A 108 17.20 -2.28 -2.28
N LEU A 109 17.42 -1.34 -1.35
CA LEU A 109 16.41 -0.96 -0.37
C LEU A 109 15.09 -0.54 -1.04
N GLY A 110 15.16 0.26 -2.11
CA GLY A 110 13.96 0.67 -2.86
C GLY A 110 13.12 -0.49 -3.39
N ASP A 111 13.78 -1.56 -3.84
CA ASP A 111 13.12 -2.75 -4.37
C ASP A 111 12.52 -3.61 -3.25
N VAL A 112 13.26 -3.78 -2.15
CA VAL A 112 12.77 -4.45 -0.94
C VAL A 112 11.52 -3.76 -0.39
N MET A 113 11.54 -2.43 -0.30
CA MET A 113 10.39 -1.65 0.17
C MET A 113 9.19 -1.72 -0.79
N SER A 114 9.44 -1.69 -2.10
CA SER A 114 8.37 -1.82 -3.12
C SER A 114 7.68 -3.18 -3.05
N ALA A 115 8.46 -4.27 -2.99
CA ALA A 115 7.90 -5.61 -2.88
C ALA A 115 7.21 -5.83 -1.51
N TYR A 116 7.80 -5.32 -0.42
CA TYR A 116 7.21 -5.44 0.90
C TYR A 116 5.85 -4.75 0.98
N ASP A 117 5.74 -3.49 0.53
CA ASP A 117 4.50 -2.71 0.57
C ASP A 117 3.40 -3.37 -0.28
N PHE A 118 3.74 -3.83 -1.48
CA PHE A 118 2.84 -4.59 -2.34
C PHE A 118 2.31 -5.85 -1.64
N LEU A 119 3.21 -6.68 -1.09
CA LEU A 119 2.86 -7.94 -0.45
C LEU A 119 2.14 -7.76 0.88
N TYR A 120 2.42 -6.69 1.63
CA TYR A 120 1.77 -6.40 2.90
C TYR A 120 0.25 -6.32 2.75
N HIS A 121 -0.25 -5.64 1.70
CA HIS A 121 -1.68 -5.56 1.46
C HIS A 121 -2.32 -6.89 1.02
N GLY A 122 -1.53 -7.82 0.49
CA GLY A 122 -1.96 -9.16 0.07
C GLY A 122 -1.72 -10.27 1.10
N TYR A 123 -1.29 -9.94 2.32
CA TYR A 123 -0.83 -10.91 3.33
C TYR A 123 0.28 -11.83 2.78
N GLY A 124 1.16 -11.30 1.94
CA GLY A 124 2.26 -12.06 1.37
C GLY A 124 3.23 -12.57 2.44
N THR A 125 4.06 -13.54 2.06
CA THR A 125 5.06 -14.14 2.96
C THR A 125 6.46 -13.60 2.72
N VAL A 126 7.38 -13.85 3.65
CA VAL A 126 8.81 -13.53 3.46
C VAL A 126 9.41 -14.30 2.28
N GLU A 127 8.97 -15.54 2.04
CA GLU A 127 9.43 -16.31 0.87
C GLU A 127 8.97 -15.67 -0.43
N GLU A 128 7.70 -15.24 -0.50
CA GLU A 128 7.18 -14.53 -1.68
C GLU A 128 7.91 -13.19 -1.90
N LEU A 129 8.27 -12.47 -0.83
CA LEU A 129 9.10 -11.26 -0.92
C LEU A 129 10.44 -11.57 -1.60
N ARG A 130 11.10 -12.65 -1.18
CA ARG A 130 12.37 -13.10 -1.76
C ARG A 130 12.19 -13.52 -3.22
N GLU A 131 11.13 -14.26 -3.56
CA GLU A 131 10.82 -14.67 -4.93
C GLU A 131 10.62 -13.46 -5.86
N LEU A 132 9.86 -12.46 -5.43
CA LEU A 132 9.67 -11.23 -6.21
C LEU A 132 10.98 -10.48 -6.45
N LEU A 133 11.84 -10.39 -5.43
CA LEU A 133 13.13 -9.71 -5.54
C LEU A 133 14.10 -10.45 -6.48
N ILE A 134 14.14 -11.79 -6.42
CA ILE A 134 14.94 -12.61 -7.34
C ILE A 134 14.49 -12.37 -8.78
N ALA A 135 13.18 -12.45 -9.04
CA ALA A 135 12.64 -12.25 -10.39
C ALA A 135 12.90 -10.82 -10.90
N HIS A 136 12.78 -9.81 -10.03
CA HIS A 136 13.12 -8.43 -10.37
C HIS A 136 14.60 -8.27 -10.72
N GLN A 137 15.49 -8.86 -9.94
CA GLN A 137 16.94 -8.84 -10.19
C GLN A 137 17.31 -9.56 -11.50
N MET A 138 16.52 -10.56 -11.92
CA MET A 138 16.64 -11.23 -13.22
C MET A 138 16.12 -10.37 -14.40
N GLY A 139 15.59 -9.19 -14.13
CA GLY A 139 15.18 -8.20 -15.13
C GLY A 139 13.67 -8.14 -15.40
N GLU A 140 12.85 -8.85 -14.61
CA GLU A 140 11.40 -8.73 -14.73
C GLU A 140 10.90 -7.40 -14.14
N GLY A 141 9.99 -6.73 -14.84
CA GLY A 141 9.44 -5.45 -14.38
C GLY A 141 8.33 -5.64 -13.34
N TRP A 142 8.22 -4.72 -12.38
CA TRP A 142 7.21 -4.74 -11.32
C TRP A 142 5.77 -4.95 -11.81
N VAL A 143 5.38 -4.36 -12.94
CA VAL A 143 4.05 -4.55 -13.52
C VAL A 143 3.75 -6.03 -13.81
N ILE A 144 4.72 -6.77 -14.34
CA ILE A 144 4.56 -8.20 -14.67
C ILE A 144 4.53 -9.00 -13.37
N LEU A 145 5.47 -8.73 -12.46
CA LEU A 145 5.58 -9.41 -11.18
C LEU A 145 4.31 -9.29 -10.34
N PHE A 146 3.77 -8.08 -10.20
CA PHE A 146 2.53 -7.84 -9.45
C PHE A 146 1.33 -8.52 -10.08
N LYS A 147 1.27 -8.51 -11.41
CA LYS A 147 0.19 -9.17 -12.15
C LYS A 147 0.22 -10.67 -11.94
N ASP A 148 1.38 -11.28 -12.11
CA ASP A 148 1.55 -12.72 -11.97
C ASP A 148 1.29 -13.15 -10.52
N TYR A 149 1.73 -12.35 -9.54
CA TYR A 149 1.39 -12.56 -8.13
C TYR A 149 -0.13 -12.52 -7.88
N ASN A 150 -0.82 -11.48 -8.31
CA ASN A 150 -2.27 -11.32 -8.11
C ASN A 150 -3.07 -12.46 -8.76
N GLN A 151 -2.65 -12.92 -9.94
CA GLN A 151 -3.28 -14.03 -10.64
C GLN A 151 -3.10 -15.36 -9.91
N ALA A 152 -1.91 -15.60 -9.34
CA ALA A 152 -1.62 -16.81 -8.59
C ALA A 152 -2.28 -16.83 -7.20
N ASN A 153 -2.53 -15.65 -6.61
CA ASN A 153 -2.95 -15.50 -5.21
C ASN A 153 -4.34 -14.89 -5.07
N THR A 154 -5.26 -15.21 -5.98
CA THR A 154 -6.65 -14.73 -5.87
C THR A 154 -7.34 -15.36 -4.65
N PHE A 155 -7.64 -14.53 -3.65
CA PHE A 155 -8.40 -14.93 -2.48
C PHE A 155 -9.90 -15.00 -2.79
N VAL A 156 -10.52 -16.10 -2.38
CA VAL A 156 -11.97 -16.27 -2.41
C VAL A 156 -12.41 -16.57 -0.98
N PRO A 157 -13.22 -15.69 -0.34
CA PRO A 157 -13.70 -15.93 1.01
C PRO A 157 -14.41 -17.28 1.14
N ARG A 158 -14.21 -17.93 2.28
CA ARG A 158 -14.88 -19.17 2.62
C ARG A 158 -16.40 -18.98 2.67
N ASP A 159 -17.10 -19.98 2.13
CA ASP A 159 -18.55 -20.10 2.30
C ASP A 159 -18.85 -20.68 3.69
N PHE A 160 -19.09 -19.80 4.67
CA PHE A 160 -19.38 -20.20 6.04
C PHE A 160 -20.81 -20.71 6.17
N ASP A 161 -20.98 -21.79 6.94
CA ASP A 161 -22.31 -22.16 7.43
C ASP A 161 -22.91 -21.03 8.26
N MET A 162 -24.18 -20.71 7.99
CA MET A 162 -24.84 -19.52 8.57
C MET A 162 -24.95 -19.61 10.10
N GLU A 163 -25.26 -20.80 10.64
CA GLU A 163 -25.36 -21.00 12.09
C GLU A 163 -23.98 -20.90 12.75
N TYR A 164 -22.95 -21.41 12.07
CA TYR A 164 -21.57 -21.29 12.54
C TYR A 164 -21.07 -19.83 12.52
N LEU A 165 -21.34 -19.09 11.45
CA LEU A 165 -20.96 -17.67 11.35
C LEU A 165 -21.68 -16.83 12.41
N GLU A 166 -22.97 -17.06 12.62
CA GLU A 166 -23.73 -16.38 13.68
C GLU A 166 -23.10 -16.66 15.05
N LYS A 167 -22.75 -17.92 15.35
CA LYS A 167 -22.07 -18.29 16.59
C LYS A 167 -20.71 -17.59 16.74
N LEU A 168 -19.92 -17.50 15.68
CA LEU A 168 -18.64 -16.78 15.70
C LEU A 168 -18.84 -15.30 16.02
N THR A 169 -19.79 -14.63 15.36
CA THR A 169 -20.06 -13.19 15.60
C THR A 169 -20.60 -12.88 16.99
N GLN A 170 -21.16 -13.86 17.69
CA GLN A 170 -21.64 -13.74 19.07
C GLN A 170 -20.56 -14.12 20.10
N THR A 171 -19.41 -14.62 19.66
CA THR A 171 -18.32 -15.02 20.54
C THR A 171 -17.58 -13.78 21.05
N LEU A 172 -17.50 -13.63 22.37
CA LEU A 172 -16.82 -12.49 23.00
C LEU A 172 -15.36 -12.42 22.55
N GLY A 173 -14.93 -11.23 22.10
CA GLY A 173 -13.55 -10.99 21.66
C GLY A 173 -13.29 -11.33 20.19
N ILE A 174 -14.28 -11.82 19.45
CA ILE A 174 -14.17 -12.08 18.00
C ILE A 174 -14.97 -11.04 17.23
N THR A 175 -14.31 -10.34 16.31
CA THR A 175 -14.89 -9.33 15.43
C THR A 175 -15.06 -9.85 14.00
N SER A 176 -15.73 -9.07 13.14
CA SER A 176 -15.78 -9.36 11.71
C SER A 176 -14.41 -9.34 11.05
N ASP A 177 -13.52 -8.46 11.52
CA ASP A 177 -12.17 -8.36 10.97
C ASP A 177 -11.37 -9.59 11.36
N ASP A 178 -11.50 -10.07 12.60
CA ASP A 178 -10.85 -11.31 13.04
C ASP A 178 -11.26 -12.52 12.19
N ILE A 179 -12.55 -12.64 11.86
CA ILE A 179 -13.05 -13.72 11.00
C ILE A 179 -12.43 -13.62 9.59
N MET A 180 -12.39 -12.42 9.01
CA MET A 180 -11.84 -12.24 7.67
C MET A 180 -10.32 -12.40 7.65
N ILE A 181 -9.60 -11.87 8.65
CA ILE A 181 -8.14 -12.03 8.79
C ILE A 181 -7.80 -13.51 8.96
N ALA A 182 -8.52 -14.25 9.81
CA ALA A 182 -8.34 -15.69 9.97
C ALA A 182 -8.54 -16.45 8.65
N ASP A 183 -9.52 -16.07 7.83
CA ASP A 183 -9.79 -16.72 6.55
C ASP A 183 -8.71 -16.42 5.51
N ILE A 184 -8.24 -15.17 5.44
CA ILE A 184 -7.12 -14.77 4.58
C ILE A 184 -5.84 -15.52 4.99
N ILE A 185 -5.51 -15.53 6.28
CA ILE A 185 -4.35 -16.25 6.82
C ILE A 185 -4.48 -17.75 6.53
N SER A 186 -5.65 -18.35 6.78
CA SER A 186 -5.91 -19.77 6.49
C SER A 186 -5.69 -20.10 5.02
N HIS A 187 -6.19 -19.26 4.11
CA HIS A 187 -5.96 -19.40 2.68
C HIS A 187 -4.48 -19.32 2.33
N LYS A 188 -3.75 -18.40 2.96
CA LYS A 188 -2.37 -18.09 2.62
C LYS A 188 -1.36 -19.08 3.19
N SER A 189 -1.50 -19.47 4.45
CA SER A 189 -0.57 -20.39 5.13
C SER A 189 -0.99 -21.85 5.01
N GLY A 190 -2.26 -22.12 4.69
CA GLY A 190 -2.85 -23.46 4.75
C GLY A 190 -3.21 -23.92 6.17
N GLU A 191 -3.02 -23.08 7.18
CA GLU A 191 -3.47 -23.35 8.55
C GLU A 191 -4.99 -23.47 8.64
N ASP A 192 -5.48 -24.28 9.57
CA ASP A 192 -6.92 -24.42 9.77
C ASP A 192 -7.53 -23.14 10.38
N PHE A 193 -8.59 -22.63 9.75
CA PHE A 193 -9.34 -21.46 10.22
C PHE A 193 -9.75 -21.56 11.70
N THR A 194 -10.24 -22.71 12.14
CA THR A 194 -10.70 -22.90 13.53
C THR A 194 -9.53 -22.85 14.51
N SER A 195 -8.37 -23.40 14.11
CA SER A 195 -7.13 -23.30 14.85
C SER A 195 -6.71 -21.84 15.05
N LEU A 196 -6.75 -21.03 13.99
CA LEU A 196 -6.41 -19.60 14.05
C LEU A 196 -7.34 -18.83 14.99
N ILE A 197 -8.66 -19.06 14.89
CA ILE A 197 -9.63 -18.44 15.82
C ILE A 197 -9.37 -18.87 17.26
N HIS A 198 -9.05 -20.15 17.51
CA HIS A 198 -8.75 -20.64 18.85
C HIS A 198 -7.53 -19.95 19.46
N ARG A 199 -6.45 -19.77 18.69
CA ARG A 199 -5.23 -19.07 19.14
C ARG A 199 -5.54 -17.64 19.56
N LEU A 200 -6.35 -16.93 18.78
CA LEU A 200 -6.82 -15.59 19.13
C LEU A 200 -7.61 -15.59 20.45
N GLN A 201 -8.49 -16.59 20.66
CA GLN A 201 -9.24 -16.74 21.92
C GLN A 201 -8.35 -17.10 23.12
N GLU A 202 -7.23 -17.77 22.90
CA GLU A 202 -6.21 -18.07 23.92
C GLU A 202 -5.34 -16.83 24.26
N GLY A 203 -5.52 -15.73 23.54
CA GLY A 203 -4.90 -14.44 23.81
C GLY A 203 -3.67 -14.13 22.97
N GLU A 204 -3.38 -14.93 21.94
CA GLU A 204 -2.41 -14.55 20.93
C GLU A 204 -2.93 -13.39 20.08
N SER A 205 -2.06 -12.49 19.62
CA SER A 205 -2.43 -11.43 18.67
C SER A 205 -2.21 -11.84 17.22
N TRP A 206 -2.86 -11.15 16.27
CA TRP A 206 -2.62 -11.40 14.84
C TRP A 206 -1.16 -11.20 14.46
N ARG A 207 -0.49 -10.23 15.08
CA ARG A 207 0.95 -10.01 14.92
C ARG A 207 1.78 -11.24 15.29
N GLN A 208 1.48 -11.90 16.41
CA GLN A 208 2.20 -13.10 16.85
C GLN A 208 1.94 -14.28 15.89
N ILE A 209 0.67 -14.49 15.54
CA ILE A 209 0.26 -15.56 14.64
C ILE A 209 0.93 -15.42 13.26
N THR A 210 0.93 -14.21 12.70
CA THR A 210 1.50 -13.93 11.37
C THR A 210 3.02 -13.98 11.36
N GLU A 211 3.67 -13.54 12.44
CA GLU A 211 5.12 -13.68 12.63
C GLU A 211 5.56 -15.16 12.60
N GLU A 212 4.86 -16.04 13.32
CA GLU A 212 5.15 -17.49 13.31
C GLU A 212 4.94 -18.13 11.94
N LEU A 213 3.97 -17.62 11.18
CA LEU A 213 3.65 -18.09 9.83
C LEU A 213 4.46 -17.40 8.73
N ASN A 214 5.40 -16.50 9.10
CA ASN A 214 6.18 -15.68 8.16
C ASN A 214 5.32 -14.86 7.17
N ILE A 215 4.14 -14.43 7.62
CA ILE A 215 3.25 -13.53 6.88
C ILE A 215 3.62 -12.09 7.24
N LEU A 216 3.76 -11.22 6.23
CA LEU A 216 4.26 -9.86 6.41
C LEU A 216 3.26 -8.95 7.15
N ASN A 217 1.97 -9.17 6.94
CA ASN A 217 0.92 -8.34 7.52
C ASN A 217 0.43 -8.91 8.85
N GLY A 218 0.81 -8.25 9.94
CA GLY A 218 0.35 -8.54 11.29
C GLY A 218 -0.61 -7.50 11.88
N SER A 219 -1.34 -6.76 11.04
CA SER A 219 -2.33 -5.79 11.50
C SER A 219 -3.54 -6.46 12.14
N ASP A 220 -4.05 -5.85 13.21
CA ASP A 220 -5.23 -6.37 13.94
C ASP A 220 -6.57 -5.93 13.31
N SER A 221 -6.53 -5.21 12.19
CA SER A 221 -7.75 -4.74 11.50
C SER A 221 -7.50 -4.58 10.01
N LEU A 222 -8.56 -4.74 9.22
CA LEU A 222 -8.46 -4.59 7.78
C LEU A 222 -8.48 -3.11 7.39
N PRO A 223 -7.68 -2.67 6.40
CA PRO A 223 -7.74 -1.30 5.90
C PRO A 223 -9.12 -1.02 5.31
N ARG A 224 -9.73 0.10 5.73
CA ARG A 224 -11.06 0.50 5.27
C ARG A 224 -10.98 1.81 4.50
N VAL A 225 -11.53 1.81 3.28
CA VAL A 225 -11.72 3.03 2.49
C VAL A 225 -13.18 3.42 2.59
N GLN A 226 -13.45 4.58 3.19
CA GLN A 226 -14.80 5.12 3.24
C GLN A 226 -15.17 5.70 1.88
N VAL A 227 -16.12 5.04 1.22
CA VAL A 227 -16.70 5.51 -0.05
C VAL A 227 -18.15 5.90 0.19
N THR A 228 -18.43 7.21 0.13
CA THR A 228 -19.79 7.74 0.25
C THR A 228 -20.41 7.97 -1.13
N GLN A 229 -21.74 8.00 -1.23
CA GLN A 229 -22.43 8.30 -2.49
C GLN A 229 -22.06 9.71 -3.01
N GLU A 230 -21.86 10.67 -2.11
CA GLU A 230 -21.41 12.02 -2.49
C GLU A 230 -20.05 11.99 -3.16
N LYS A 231 -19.12 11.21 -2.59
CA LYS A 231 -17.76 11.00 -3.13
C LYS A 231 -17.77 10.27 -4.47
N LEU A 232 -18.63 9.27 -4.66
CA LEU A 232 -18.83 8.65 -5.97
C LEU A 232 -19.34 9.67 -6.98
N THR A 233 -20.33 10.47 -6.58
CA THR A 233 -20.96 11.47 -7.44
C THR A 233 -19.97 12.55 -7.90
N SER A 234 -19.02 12.98 -7.05
CA SER A 234 -18.02 13.98 -7.42
C SER A 234 -17.10 13.54 -8.56
N TYR A 235 -16.87 12.23 -8.72
CA TYR A 235 -16.00 11.67 -9.76
C TYR A 235 -16.75 11.15 -11.00
N THR A 236 -18.08 11.16 -11.02
CA THR A 236 -18.87 10.73 -12.19
C THR A 236 -18.55 11.51 -13.47
N SER A 237 -18.09 12.76 -13.34
CA SER A 237 -17.68 13.60 -14.48
C SER A 237 -16.49 13.04 -15.27
N LEU A 238 -15.72 12.11 -14.68
CA LEU A 238 -14.61 11.43 -15.33
C LEU A 238 -15.06 10.34 -16.33
N GLY A 239 -16.36 10.02 -16.38
CA GLY A 239 -16.89 8.99 -17.28
C GLY A 239 -16.47 7.56 -16.90
N LEU A 240 -16.00 7.35 -15.67
CA LEU A 240 -15.69 6.06 -15.09
C LEU A 240 -16.96 5.40 -14.50
N SER A 241 -16.98 4.07 -14.45
CA SER A 241 -18.01 3.35 -13.68
C SER A 241 -17.77 3.52 -12.18
N GLU A 242 -18.81 3.34 -11.36
CA GLU A 242 -18.67 3.38 -9.89
C GLU A 242 -17.63 2.37 -9.40
N GLU A 243 -17.60 1.16 -9.97
CA GLU A 243 -16.60 0.14 -9.66
C GLU A 243 -15.16 0.64 -9.91
N LYS A 244 -14.90 1.28 -11.05
CA LYS A 244 -13.57 1.83 -11.36
C LYS A 244 -13.21 3.03 -10.49
N ILE A 245 -14.20 3.80 -10.06
CA ILE A 245 -13.99 4.87 -9.07
C ILE A 245 -13.58 4.25 -7.74
N VAL A 246 -14.31 3.24 -7.24
CA VAL A 246 -13.99 2.55 -5.98
C VAL A 246 -12.60 1.94 -6.02
N GLU A 247 -12.25 1.20 -7.09
CA GLU A 247 -10.90 0.65 -7.28
C GLU A 247 -9.84 1.75 -7.20
N GLY A 248 -10.03 2.87 -7.92
CA GLY A 248 -9.10 3.99 -7.89
C GLY A 248 -8.95 4.63 -6.50
N LEU A 249 -10.04 4.75 -5.74
CA LEU A 249 -10.00 5.25 -4.36
C LEU A 249 -9.24 4.30 -3.43
N VAL A 250 -9.37 2.99 -3.63
CA VAL A 250 -8.61 1.98 -2.90
C VAL A 250 -7.12 2.07 -3.23
N LEU A 251 -6.76 2.22 -4.50
CA LEU A 251 -5.38 2.39 -4.92
C LEU A 251 -4.76 3.69 -4.40
N ALA A 252 -5.51 4.80 -4.41
CA ALA A 252 -5.06 6.07 -3.82
C ALA A 252 -4.76 5.91 -2.33
N ASN A 253 -5.63 5.21 -1.59
CA ASN A 253 -5.41 4.94 -0.18
C ASN A 253 -4.18 4.06 0.06
N LYS A 254 -4.02 2.95 -0.68
CA LYS A 254 -2.84 2.05 -0.59
C LYS A 254 -1.53 2.83 -0.82
N LEU A 255 -1.50 3.67 -1.86
CA LEU A 255 -0.30 4.41 -2.25
C LEU A 255 -0.05 5.67 -1.42
N GLY A 256 -1.04 6.15 -0.66
CA GLY A 256 -0.99 7.46 -0.01
C GLY A 256 -1.01 8.63 -1.00
N PHE A 257 -1.57 8.42 -2.19
CA PHE A 257 -1.65 9.41 -3.26
C PHE A 257 -3.00 10.14 -3.23
N SER A 258 -3.11 11.28 -3.93
CA SER A 258 -4.41 11.93 -4.07
C SER A 258 -5.34 11.12 -4.96
N GLU A 259 -6.62 11.14 -4.62
CA GLU A 259 -7.68 10.42 -5.31
C GLU A 259 -7.79 10.86 -6.77
N GLU A 260 -7.69 12.17 -7.03
CA GLU A 260 -7.72 12.74 -8.38
C GLU A 260 -6.58 12.19 -9.24
N ALA A 261 -5.37 12.13 -8.69
CA ALA A 261 -4.19 11.70 -9.44
C ALA A 261 -4.32 10.24 -9.89
N VAL A 262 -4.81 9.37 -9.00
CA VAL A 262 -5.02 7.95 -9.33
C VAL A 262 -6.19 7.76 -10.29
N LEU A 263 -7.32 8.45 -10.07
CA LEU A 263 -8.49 8.34 -10.95
C LEU A 263 -8.21 8.84 -12.37
N GLU A 264 -7.33 9.83 -12.55
CA GLU A 264 -6.86 10.22 -13.88
C GLU A 264 -6.07 9.10 -14.59
N LEU A 265 -5.28 8.30 -13.86
CA LEU A 265 -4.57 7.15 -14.44
C LEU A 265 -5.54 6.05 -14.85
N VAL A 266 -6.52 5.76 -13.99
CA VAL A 266 -7.62 4.82 -14.31
C VAL A 266 -8.41 5.30 -15.53
N GLN A 267 -8.71 6.59 -15.64
CA GLN A 267 -9.40 7.18 -16.81
C GLN A 267 -8.58 7.02 -18.11
N ARG A 268 -7.25 7.05 -18.03
CA ARG A 268 -6.36 6.79 -19.17
C ARG A 268 -6.23 5.31 -19.53
N GLY A 269 -6.88 4.42 -18.77
CA GLY A 269 -6.90 2.98 -19.00
C GLY A 269 -5.69 2.23 -18.44
N GLN A 270 -4.98 2.83 -17.46
CA GLN A 270 -3.91 2.10 -16.77
C GLN A 270 -4.49 1.00 -15.87
N THR A 271 -3.79 -0.12 -15.76
CA THR A 271 -4.18 -1.23 -14.87
C THR A 271 -3.77 -0.95 -13.42
N GLU A 272 -4.35 -1.71 -12.47
CA GLU A 272 -3.96 -1.66 -11.06
C GLU A 272 -2.44 -1.86 -10.91
N GLU A 273 -1.87 -2.85 -11.59
CA GLU A 273 -0.45 -3.18 -11.50
C GLU A 273 0.45 -2.08 -12.08
N GLU A 274 0.02 -1.42 -13.17
CA GLU A 274 0.74 -0.27 -13.72
C GLU A 274 0.76 0.91 -12.74
N ILE A 275 -0.38 1.16 -12.07
CA ILE A 275 -0.52 2.23 -11.09
C ILE A 275 0.30 1.91 -9.83
N LEU A 276 0.24 0.69 -9.30
CA LEU A 276 1.00 0.25 -8.14
C LEU A 276 2.51 0.27 -8.40
N ALA A 277 2.96 -0.33 -9.50
CA ALA A 277 4.39 -0.33 -9.87
C ALA A 277 4.94 1.08 -9.98
N ARG A 278 4.21 1.98 -10.64
CA ARG A 278 4.60 3.37 -10.74
C ARG A 278 4.60 4.07 -9.39
N GLY A 279 3.55 3.87 -8.58
CA GLY A 279 3.42 4.51 -7.28
C GLY A 279 4.54 4.11 -6.32
N TYR A 280 4.88 2.82 -6.26
CA TYR A 280 5.98 2.33 -5.43
C TYR A 280 7.34 2.78 -5.96
N GLN A 281 7.56 2.84 -7.27
CA GLN A 281 8.77 3.44 -7.83
C GLN A 281 8.90 4.92 -7.45
N GLU A 282 7.83 5.71 -7.56
CA GLU A 282 7.85 7.13 -7.15
C GLU A 282 8.06 7.29 -5.64
N LYS A 283 7.58 6.35 -4.82
CA LYS A 283 7.73 6.36 -3.36
C LYS A 283 9.13 5.95 -2.91
N TYR A 284 9.78 5.02 -3.61
CA TYR A 284 10.96 4.31 -3.11
C TYR A 284 12.23 4.41 -3.98
N GLN A 285 12.19 5.05 -5.15
CA GLN A 285 13.36 5.25 -6.05
C GLN A 285 13.67 6.75 -6.25
#